data_AF-A0A5K7ZHR2-F1
#
_entry.id   AF-A0A5K7ZHR2-F1
#
_cell.length_a   1.000
_cell.length_b   1.000
_cell.length_c   1.000
_cell.angle_alpha   90.00
_cell.angle_beta   90.00
_cell.angle_gamma   90.00
#
_symmetry.space_group_name_H-M   'P 1'
#
loop_
_entity.id
_entity.type
_entity.pdbx_description
1 polymer ?
#
loop_
_entity_poly.entity_id
_entity_poly.type
_entity_poly.pdbx_seq_one_letter_code
_entity_poly.pdbx_strand_id
1 'polypeptide(L)' 'MITPNQQIRQKKNGGEPETSPVPAKTEFRIYGEEMIEKKVKTSGKTGRIYLPGDWVGKQVKIVRID' A
#
# COMPACT_ATOMS: atom_id res chain seq x y z
N MET A 1 29.68 -59.40 -12.32
CA MET A 1 28.80 -58.74 -13.31
C MET A 1 28.42 -57.39 -12.73
N ILE A 2 28.96 -56.31 -13.28
CA ILE A 2 28.82 -54.95 -12.76
C ILE A 2 27.93 -54.19 -13.73
N THR A 3 26.78 -53.69 -13.27
CA THR A 3 25.92 -52.80 -14.06
C THR A 3 25.94 -51.42 -13.39
N PRO A 4 26.46 -50.36 -14.03
CA PRO A 4 26.31 -49.01 -13.52
C PRO A 4 24.97 -48.43 -13.96
N ASN A 5 24.17 -48.06 -12.96
CA ASN A 5 22.88 -47.39 -13.06
C ASN A 5 23.06 -45.94 -13.56
N GLN A 6 22.36 -45.57 -14.65
CA GLN A 6 22.34 -44.23 -15.22
C GLN A 6 21.62 -43.25 -14.28
N GLN A 7 22.34 -42.26 -13.77
CA GLN A 7 21.75 -41.17 -13.00
C GLN A 7 21.23 -40.08 -13.93
N ILE A 8 19.91 -39.91 -13.91
CA ILE A 8 19.09 -38.98 -14.67
C ILE A 8 19.54 -37.53 -14.39
N ARG A 9 19.96 -36.81 -15.44
CA ARG A 9 20.23 -35.36 -15.43
C ARG A 9 18.91 -34.61 -15.25
N GLN A 10 18.72 -33.98 -14.08
CA GLN A 10 17.62 -33.03 -13.87
C GLN A 10 17.89 -31.73 -14.64
N LYS A 11 16.97 -31.39 -15.55
CA LYS A 11 16.92 -30.13 -16.29
C LYS A 11 16.25 -29.06 -15.41
N LYS A 12 17.03 -28.14 -14.83
CA LYS A 12 16.52 -26.93 -14.17
C LYS A 12 16.23 -25.88 -15.26
N ASN A 13 14.95 -25.67 -15.56
CA ASN A 13 14.50 -24.48 -16.29
C ASN A 13 14.37 -23.34 -15.27
N GLY A 14 15.29 -22.38 -15.30
CA GLY A 14 15.18 -21.13 -14.55
C GLY A 14 14.26 -20.18 -15.30
N GLY A 15 13.04 -19.98 -14.80
CA GLY A 15 12.23 -18.82 -15.14
C GLY A 15 12.54 -17.72 -14.13
N GLU A 16 13.07 -16.60 -14.61
CA GLU A 16 13.16 -15.36 -13.84
C GLU A 16 11.74 -14.80 -13.64
N PRO A 17 11.27 -14.59 -12.40
CA PRO A 17 10.15 -13.70 -12.20
C PRO A 17 10.66 -12.27 -12.32
N GLU A 18 10.37 -11.66 -13.46
CA GLU A 18 10.39 -10.23 -13.71
C GLU A 18 9.63 -9.48 -12.59
N THR A 19 10.39 -9.06 -11.59
CA THR A 19 9.93 -8.22 -10.49
C THR A 19 9.65 -6.82 -11.05
N SER A 20 8.41 -6.62 -11.47
CA SER A 20 7.83 -5.29 -11.57
C SER A 20 7.98 -4.60 -10.21
N PRO A 21 8.44 -3.33 -10.14
CA PRO A 21 8.62 -2.64 -8.88
C PRO A 21 7.26 -2.48 -8.21
N VAL A 22 7.00 -3.27 -7.18
CA VAL A 22 5.87 -3.08 -6.27
C VAL A 22 6.02 -1.66 -5.72
N PRO A 23 5.01 -0.79 -5.84
CA PRO A 23 5.10 0.55 -5.28
C PRO A 23 5.48 0.42 -3.81
N ALA A 24 6.59 1.05 -3.43
CA ALA A 24 7.13 0.94 -2.09
C ALA A 24 6.05 1.33 -1.07
N LYS A 25 5.67 0.38 -0.20
CA LYS A 25 4.75 0.67 0.91
C LYS A 25 5.37 1.79 1.75
N THR A 26 4.67 2.91 1.83
CA THR A 26 5.08 4.07 2.61
C THR A 26 4.28 4.08 3.92
N GLU A 27 4.97 4.06 5.06
CA GLU A 27 4.35 4.21 6.39
C GLU A 27 4.34 5.69 6.78
N PHE A 28 3.18 6.20 7.18
CA PHE A 28 3.04 7.54 7.75
C PHE A 28 2.77 7.43 9.25
N ARG A 29 3.58 8.12 10.07
CA ARG A 29 3.32 8.31 11.51
C ARG A 29 2.85 9.72 11.76
N ILE A 30 1.68 9.86 12.37
CA ILE A 30 1.04 11.14 12.65
C ILE A 30 0.68 11.17 14.13
N TYR A 31 1.02 12.28 14.79
CA TYR A 31 0.59 12.56 16.17
C TYR A 31 -0.66 13.45 16.13
N GLY A 32 -1.67 13.09 16.92
CA GLY A 32 -2.91 13.83 17.05
C GLY A 32 -3.77 13.28 18.18
N GLU A 33 -4.77 14.04 18.60
CA GLU A 33 -5.71 13.62 19.65
C GLU A 33 -6.76 12.64 19.12
N GLU A 34 -7.23 12.84 17.88
CA GLU A 34 -8.28 12.04 17.27
C GLU A 34 -8.06 11.91 15.75
N MET A 35 -8.39 10.75 15.18
CA MET A 35 -8.30 10.46 13.74
C MET A 35 -9.67 10.00 13.21
N ILE A 36 -10.14 10.66 12.15
CA ILE A 36 -11.37 10.28 11.44
C ILE A 36 -11.07 10.14 9.95
N GLU A 37 -11.51 9.04 9.35
CA GLU A 37 -11.49 8.85 7.90
C GLU A 37 -12.83 9.27 7.29
N LYS A 38 -12.79 10.14 6.27
CA LYS A 38 -13.97 10.55 5.51
C LYS A 38 -13.63 10.68 4.03
N LYS A 39 -14.56 10.22 3.18
CA LYS A 39 -14.49 10.45 1.73
C LYS A 39 -14.80 11.91 1.40
N VAL A 40 -13.97 12.52 0.57
CA VAL A 40 -14.19 13.86 0.03
C VAL A 40 -15.47 13.87 -0.80
N LYS A 41 -16.37 14.82 -0.52
CA LYS A 41 -17.57 15.07 -1.33
C LYS A 41 -17.33 16.24 -2.28
N THR A 42 -18.01 16.25 -3.42
CA THR A 42 -17.92 17.37 -4.38
C THR A 42 -18.60 18.62 -3.82
N SER A 43 -18.01 19.76 -4.15
CA SER A 43 -18.54 21.10 -3.90
C SER A 43 -18.07 22.03 -5.03
N GLY A 44 -18.84 22.08 -6.12
CA GLY A 44 -18.44 22.79 -7.34
C GLY A 44 -17.15 22.20 -7.92
N LYS A 45 -16.11 23.04 -8.06
CA LYS A 45 -14.76 22.65 -8.52
C LYS A 45 -13.83 22.19 -7.39
N THR A 46 -14.35 22.02 -6.17
CA THR A 46 -13.57 21.72 -4.96
C THR A 46 -14.11 20.50 -4.23
N GLY A 47 -13.31 19.95 -3.32
CA GLY A 47 -13.72 18.92 -2.37
C GLY A 47 -14.09 19.52 -1.01
N ARG A 48 -15.16 19.02 -0.40
CA ARG A 48 -15.55 19.34 0.98
C ARG A 48 -15.52 18.11 1.87
N ILE A 49 -15.06 18.29 3.10
CA ILE A 49 -15.14 17.32 4.19
C ILE A 49 -15.80 18.06 5.36
N TYR A 50 -16.85 17.48 5.94
CA TYR A 50 -17.46 18.00 7.16
C TYR A 50 -16.79 17.33 8.35
N LEU A 51 -16.19 18.13 9.22
CA LEU A 51 -15.58 17.71 10.48
C LEU A 51 -16.61 17.84 11.63
N PRO A 52 -16.41 17.14 12.76
CA PRO A 52 -17.22 17.33 13.95
C PRO A 52 -17.28 18.81 14.38
N GLY A 53 -18.42 19.25 14.93
CA GLY A 53 -18.64 20.65 15.30
C GLY A 53 -17.76 21.11 16.46
N ASP A 54 -17.40 20.19 17.36
CA ASP A 54 -16.47 20.39 18.46
C ASP A 54 -15.01 20.61 18.01
N TRP A 55 -14.71 20.39 16.72
CA TRP A 55 -13.40 20.70 16.13
C TRP A 55 -13.30 22.14 15.60
N VAL A 56 -14.37 22.93 15.67
CA VAL A 56 -14.33 24.35 15.28
C VAL A 56 -13.27 25.07 16.13
N GLY A 57 -12.34 25.75 15.46
CA GLY A 57 -11.22 26.44 16.10
C GLY A 57 -10.01 25.55 16.43
N LYS A 58 -10.07 24.24 16.21
CA LYS A 58 -8.94 23.33 16.39
C LYS A 58 -8.08 23.24 15.12
N GLN A 59 -6.80 22.93 15.28
CA GLN A 59 -5.89 22.69 14.17
C GLN A 59 -5.96 21.23 13.71
N VAL A 60 -6.15 21.01 12.41
CA VAL A 60 -6.30 19.67 11.82
C VAL A 60 -5.26 19.42 10.73
N LYS A 61 -4.86 18.15 10.57
CA LYS A 61 -4.01 17.67 9.47
C LYS A 61 -4.80 16.71 8.60
N ILE A 62 -4.72 16.86 7.29
CA ILE A 62 -5.39 15.99 6.32
C ILE A 62 -4.31 15.32 5.48
N VAL A 63 -4.42 14.00 5.32
CA VAL A 63 -3.53 13.20 4.46
C VAL A 63 -4.40 12.50 3.43
N ARG A 64 -4.06 12.67 2.15
CA ARG A 64 -4.68 11.94 1.04
C ARG A 64 -4.05 10.54 0.97
N ILE A 65 -4.89 9.51 0.90
CA ILE A 65 -4.47 8.10 0.97
C ILE A 65 -4.88 7.26 -0.26
N ASP A 66 -5.55 7.90 -1.23
CA ASP A 66 -6.03 7.32 -2.49
C ASP A 66 -5.13 7.64 -3.69
#